data_AF-A0A6V7XTP5-F1
#
_entry.id   AF-A0A6V7XTP5-F1
#
_cell.length_a   1.000
_cell.length_b   1.000
_cell.length_c   1.000
_cell.angle_alpha   90.00
_cell.angle_beta   90.00
_cell.angle_gamma   90.00
#
_symmetry.space_group_name_H-M   'P 1'
#
loop_
_entity.id
_entity.type
_entity.pdbx_description
1 polymer ?
#
loop_
_entity_poly.entity_id
_entity_poly.type
_entity_poly.pdbx_seq_one_letter_code
_entity_poly.pdbx_strand_id
1 'polypeptide(L)'
;MHFWDYGNAFLVECHRAGANILKDNAKDDKSFIFPIICKTLWDIFSLGFGPFRWVCSSGDYEDLKITDQIAIELLEKLINSTESELVREQYRNNLEWVQNADGHNLVVGSQARILYSDLRGRIGLASAFNDAVSQGKLKGPIIISRDHHDVGSVDSPFRETSNIEDGSAYTADMAIQNAIGISFRGPHGWLFIMVVVLVGECWFGMLLDGSTEVERRLNQMLHWDVTNGISRRCWSGNLNASETIKKAMEIDGRLKVTLPNQTDDVDLDEINF
;
A
#
# COMPACT_ATOMS: atom_id res chain seq x y z
N MET A 1 0.09 -19.15 -23.22
CA MET A 1 0.92 -19.03 -22.01
C MET A 1 0.99 -17.57 -21.64
N HIS A 2 0.59 -17.19 -20.43
CA HIS A 2 0.74 -15.83 -19.91
C HIS A 2 1.93 -15.82 -18.95
N PHE A 3 2.91 -14.93 -19.19
CA PHE A 3 4.12 -14.80 -18.38
C PHE A 3 4.19 -13.39 -17.79
N TRP A 4 4.68 -13.28 -16.56
CA TRP A 4 4.99 -12.02 -15.89
C TRP A 4 6.19 -12.22 -14.95
N ASP A 5 6.98 -11.17 -14.73
CA ASP A 5 8.06 -11.16 -13.74
C ASP A 5 7.48 -10.98 -12.34
N TYR A 6 8.00 -11.68 -11.33
CA TYR A 6 7.48 -11.61 -9.96
C TYR A 6 8.24 -10.59 -9.08
N GLY A 7 8.93 -9.63 -9.70
CA GLY A 7 9.75 -8.66 -8.99
C GLY A 7 11.05 -9.24 -8.45
N ASN A 8 11.55 -10.32 -9.06
CA ASN A 8 12.82 -10.97 -8.71
C ASN A 8 13.97 -10.57 -9.65
N ALA A 9 13.77 -9.52 -10.45
CA ALA A 9 14.72 -9.00 -11.43
C ALA A 9 15.10 -10.01 -12.54
N PHE A 10 14.27 -11.03 -12.80
CA PHE A 10 14.55 -12.02 -13.84
C PHE A 10 14.66 -11.37 -15.22
N LEU A 11 13.69 -10.52 -15.60
CA LEU A 11 13.73 -9.80 -16.87
C LEU A 11 14.93 -8.85 -16.95
N VAL A 12 15.30 -8.21 -15.84
CA VAL A 12 16.47 -7.32 -15.79
C VAL A 12 17.75 -8.11 -16.10
N GLU A 13 17.94 -9.28 -15.47
CA GLU A 13 19.11 -10.12 -15.71
C GLU A 13 19.10 -10.76 -17.10
N CYS A 14 17.94 -11.15 -17.63
CA CYS A 14 17.82 -11.61 -19.01
C CYS A 14 18.26 -10.52 -20.01
N HIS A 15 17.84 -9.27 -19.79
CA HIS A 15 18.22 -8.15 -20.63
C HIS A 15 19.74 -7.90 -20.56
N ARG A 16 20.32 -7.90 -19.35
CA ARG A 16 21.77 -7.77 -19.14
C ARG A 16 22.57 -8.90 -19.80
N ALA A 17 22.02 -10.11 -19.87
CA ALA A 17 22.60 -11.25 -20.56
C ALA A 17 22.46 -11.20 -22.10
N GLY A 18 21.82 -10.17 -22.66
CA GLY A 18 21.66 -9.98 -24.10
C GLY A 18 20.40 -10.61 -24.70
N ALA A 19 19.42 -10.99 -23.88
CA ALA A 19 18.13 -11.47 -24.40
C ALA A 19 17.34 -10.32 -25.04
N ASN A 20 16.72 -10.60 -26.20
CA ASN A 20 15.84 -9.64 -26.87
C ASN A 20 14.44 -9.66 -26.23
N ILE A 21 14.28 -8.91 -25.14
CA ILE A 21 13.05 -8.87 -24.33
C ILE A 21 12.53 -7.45 -24.05
N LEU A 22 13.07 -6.44 -24.72
CA LEU A 22 12.53 -5.08 -24.71
C LEU A 22 11.47 -4.94 -25.82
N LYS A 23 10.50 -4.04 -25.60
CA LYS A 23 9.54 -3.67 -26.65
C LYS A 23 10.26 -2.98 -27.81
N ASP A 24 9.75 -3.14 -29.02
CA ASP A 24 10.36 -2.56 -30.24
C ASP A 24 10.52 -1.02 -30.18
N ASN A 25 9.67 -0.35 -29.41
CA ASN A 25 9.66 1.10 -29.18
C ASN A 25 10.11 1.50 -27.77
N ALA A 26 10.82 0.63 -27.05
CA ALA A 26 11.31 0.91 -25.72
C ALA A 26 12.20 2.17 -25.73
N LYS A 27 11.78 3.20 -24.97
CA LYS A 27 12.57 4.43 -24.75
C LYS A 27 13.49 4.31 -23.52
N ASP A 28 13.40 3.20 -22.79
CA ASP A 28 14.12 2.92 -21.56
C ASP A 28 14.49 1.42 -21.44
N ASP A 29 15.24 1.08 -20.40
CA ASP A 29 15.71 -0.28 -20.10
C ASP A 29 14.74 -1.10 -19.22
N LYS A 30 13.54 -0.56 -18.94
CA LYS A 30 12.49 -1.21 -18.13
C LYS A 30 11.25 -1.63 -18.94
N SER A 31 11.14 -1.17 -20.20
CA SER A 31 10.03 -1.48 -21.09
C SER A 31 10.13 -2.88 -21.71
N PHE A 32 9.93 -3.91 -20.89
CA PHE A 32 9.97 -5.31 -21.32
C PHE A 32 8.71 -5.72 -22.11
N ILE A 33 8.86 -6.73 -22.97
CA ILE A 33 7.74 -7.37 -23.70
C ILE A 33 6.78 -8.11 -22.77
N PHE A 34 7.25 -8.49 -21.59
CA PHE A 34 6.47 -9.10 -20.53
C PHE A 34 6.23 -8.11 -19.39
N PRO A 35 5.06 -8.11 -18.75
CA PRO A 35 4.80 -7.24 -17.62
C PRO A 35 5.67 -7.59 -16.41
N ILE A 36 6.15 -6.55 -15.73
CA ILE A 36 6.75 -6.66 -14.40
C ILE A 36 5.64 -6.61 -13.36
N ILE A 37 5.54 -7.67 -12.57
CA ILE A 37 4.43 -7.95 -11.65
C ILE A 37 3.10 -8.07 -12.42
N CYS A 38 2.15 -8.80 -11.84
CA CYS A 38 0.83 -8.86 -12.43
C CYS A 38 0.27 -7.44 -12.54
N LYS A 39 -0.06 -6.98 -13.76
CA LYS A 39 -0.53 -5.60 -14.05
C LYS A 39 -1.62 -5.13 -13.09
N THR A 40 -2.43 -6.07 -12.60
CA THR A 40 -3.50 -5.89 -11.62
C THR A 40 -3.02 -5.28 -10.29
N LEU A 41 -1.79 -5.58 -9.84
CA LEU A 41 -1.28 -5.10 -8.56
C LEU A 41 -1.00 -3.58 -8.57
N TRP A 42 -0.67 -3.02 -9.72
CA TRP A 42 -0.46 -1.58 -9.87
C TRP A 42 -1.74 -0.79 -9.67
N ASP A 43 -2.84 -1.29 -10.22
CA ASP A 43 -4.16 -0.69 -10.05
C ASP A 43 -4.62 -0.80 -8.59
N ILE A 44 -4.31 -1.92 -7.93
CA ILE A 44 -4.57 -2.12 -6.50
C ILE A 44 -3.84 -1.06 -5.65
N PHE A 45 -2.56 -0.79 -5.90
CA PHE A 45 -1.83 0.27 -5.20
C PHE A 45 -2.42 1.66 -5.47
N SER A 46 -2.82 1.94 -6.71
CA SER A 46 -3.44 3.22 -7.04
C SER A 46 -4.78 3.45 -6.35
N LEU A 47 -5.48 2.39 -5.93
CA LEU A 47 -6.67 2.44 -5.07
C LEU A 47 -6.32 2.58 -3.57
N GLY A 48 -5.03 2.60 -3.22
CA GLY A 48 -4.53 2.66 -1.84
C GLY A 48 -4.43 1.31 -1.14
N PHE A 49 -4.82 0.21 -1.81
CA PHE A 49 -4.72 -1.13 -1.25
C PHE A 49 -3.25 -1.56 -1.21
N GLY A 50 -2.87 -2.13 -0.08
CA GLY A 50 -1.55 -2.71 0.11
C GLY A 50 -1.47 -3.44 1.44
N PRO A 51 -0.32 -4.04 1.76
CA PRO A 51 -0.17 -4.91 2.90
C PRO A 51 -0.47 -4.16 4.19
N PHE A 52 -1.39 -4.70 4.97
CA PHE A 52 -1.68 -4.30 6.33
C PHE A 52 -1.45 -5.51 7.23
N ARG A 53 -0.53 -5.37 8.17
CA ARG A 53 -0.09 -6.44 9.07
C ARG A 53 -0.33 -6.04 10.50
N TRP A 54 -0.59 -7.03 11.34
CA TRP A 54 -0.58 -6.82 12.78
C TRP A 54 -0.02 -8.02 13.53
N VAL A 55 0.40 -7.77 14.76
CA VAL A 55 0.95 -8.75 15.69
C VAL A 55 0.28 -8.57 17.05
N CYS A 56 -0.23 -9.65 17.63
CA CYS A 56 -0.76 -9.67 18.99
C CYS A 56 0.40 -9.77 19.98
N SER A 57 0.67 -8.71 20.74
CA SER A 57 1.82 -8.69 21.68
C SER A 57 1.68 -9.65 22.86
N SER A 58 0.46 -10.08 23.16
CA SER A 58 0.17 -11.12 24.17
C SER A 58 0.77 -12.47 23.81
N GLY A 59 1.05 -12.73 22.53
CA GLY A 59 1.45 -14.04 22.03
C GLY A 59 0.33 -15.09 22.09
N ASP A 60 -0.91 -14.68 22.41
CA ASP A 60 -2.05 -15.58 22.53
C ASP A 60 -2.76 -15.77 21.20
N TYR A 61 -3.01 -17.03 20.86
CA TYR A 61 -3.74 -17.41 19.65
C TYR A 61 -5.21 -16.95 19.69
N GLU A 62 -5.81 -16.85 20.87
CA GLU A 62 -7.19 -16.36 20.99
C GLU A 62 -7.30 -14.86 20.67
N ASP A 63 -6.26 -14.06 20.97
CA ASP A 63 -6.21 -12.66 20.53
C ASP A 63 -6.16 -12.57 19.00
N LEU A 64 -5.44 -13.50 18.33
CA LEU A 64 -5.38 -13.55 16.87
C LEU A 64 -6.75 -13.83 16.26
N LYS A 65 -7.48 -14.81 16.80
CA LYS A 65 -8.86 -15.10 16.38
C LYS A 65 -9.80 -13.90 16.57
N ILE A 66 -9.68 -13.20 17.69
CA ILE A 66 -10.48 -11.99 17.94
C ILE A 66 -10.15 -10.92 16.89
N THR A 67 -8.87 -10.72 16.57
CA THR A 67 -8.49 -9.77 15.52
C THR A 67 -8.94 -10.19 14.11
N ASP A 68 -8.92 -11.49 13.80
CA ASP A 68 -9.46 -12.01 12.54
C ASP A 68 -10.97 -11.75 12.43
N GLN A 69 -11.72 -11.97 13.52
CA GLN A 69 -13.15 -11.69 13.56
C GLN A 69 -13.46 -10.20 13.40
N ILE A 70 -12.72 -9.32 14.07
CA ILE A 70 -12.83 -7.86 13.89
C ILE A 70 -12.58 -7.48 12.42
N ALA A 71 -11.57 -8.09 11.79
CA ALA A 71 -11.25 -7.83 10.39
C ALA A 71 -12.38 -8.28 9.44
N ILE A 72 -12.95 -9.46 9.67
CA ILE A 72 -14.11 -9.98 8.92
C ILE A 72 -15.28 -9.00 8.99
N GLU A 73 -15.70 -8.61 10.20
CA GLU A 73 -16.85 -7.73 10.41
C GLU A 73 -16.67 -6.36 9.75
N LEU A 74 -15.45 -5.80 9.83
CA LEU A 74 -15.15 -4.53 9.21
C LEU A 74 -15.15 -4.64 7.67
N LEU A 75 -14.54 -5.68 7.11
CA LEU A 75 -14.50 -5.88 5.66
C LEU A 75 -15.91 -6.06 5.09
N GLU A 76 -16.78 -6.83 5.75
CA GLU A 76 -18.19 -6.97 5.37
C GLU A 76 -18.91 -5.60 5.35
N LYS A 77 -18.69 -4.77 6.37
CA LYS A 77 -19.23 -3.40 6.42
C LYS A 77 -18.69 -2.53 5.28
N LEU A 78 -17.40 -2.64 4.95
CA LEU A 78 -16.77 -1.87 3.88
C LEU A 78 -17.25 -2.30 2.50
N ILE A 79 -17.44 -3.60 2.26
CA ILE A 79 -18.03 -4.16 1.03
C ILE A 79 -19.41 -3.56 0.77
N ASN A 80 -20.24 -3.45 1.81
CA ASN A 80 -21.59 -2.92 1.72
C ASN A 80 -21.66 -1.39 1.59
N SER A 81 -20.60 -0.66 1.96
CA SER A 81 -20.57 0.81 1.97
C SER A 81 -19.75 1.44 0.84
N THR A 82 -19.00 0.65 0.06
CA THR A 82 -18.22 1.17 -1.07
C THR A 82 -19.08 1.23 -2.33
N GLU A 83 -18.96 2.33 -3.07
CA GLU A 83 -19.64 2.51 -4.36
C GLU A 83 -18.82 1.94 -5.54
N SER A 84 -17.51 1.77 -5.37
CA SER A 84 -16.61 1.26 -6.41
C SER A 84 -16.59 -0.27 -6.41
N GLU A 85 -16.94 -0.89 -7.54
CA GLU A 85 -16.86 -2.36 -7.69
C GLU A 85 -15.41 -2.85 -7.58
N LEU A 86 -14.42 -2.10 -8.10
CA LEU A 86 -13.01 -2.47 -7.99
C LEU A 86 -12.57 -2.57 -6.52
N VAL A 87 -12.92 -1.56 -5.71
CA VAL A 87 -12.64 -1.56 -4.26
C VAL A 87 -13.42 -2.69 -3.56
N ARG A 88 -14.68 -2.92 -3.96
CA ARG A 88 -15.52 -3.99 -3.43
C ARG A 88 -14.91 -5.37 -3.66
N GLU A 89 -14.41 -5.62 -4.86
CA GLU A 89 -13.72 -6.86 -5.23
C GLU A 89 -12.46 -7.06 -4.39
N GLN A 90 -11.65 -6.02 -4.21
CA GLN A 90 -10.46 -6.11 -3.35
C GLN A 90 -10.82 -6.46 -1.91
N TYR A 91 -11.87 -5.86 -1.32
CA TYR A 91 -12.31 -6.28 0.01
C TYR A 91 -12.85 -7.70 0.06
N ARG A 92 -13.59 -8.17 -0.97
CA ARG A 92 -14.07 -9.56 -1.04
C ARG A 92 -12.92 -10.56 -1.05
N ASN A 93 -11.88 -10.30 -1.85
CA ASN A 93 -10.70 -11.16 -1.91
C ASN A 93 -9.99 -11.24 -0.55
N ASN A 94 -9.89 -10.10 0.15
CA ASN A 94 -9.27 -10.04 1.47
C ASN A 94 -10.14 -10.63 2.59
N LEU A 95 -11.47 -10.57 2.44
CA LEU A 95 -12.43 -11.22 3.33
C LEU A 95 -12.32 -12.74 3.21
N GLU A 96 -12.35 -13.28 1.99
CA GLU A 96 -12.16 -14.70 1.75
C GLU A 96 -10.82 -15.19 2.30
N TRP A 97 -9.76 -14.40 2.11
CA TRP A 97 -8.46 -14.68 2.69
C TRP A 97 -8.51 -14.80 4.22
N VAL A 98 -8.98 -13.78 4.94
CA VAL A 98 -8.96 -13.80 6.42
C VAL A 98 -9.86 -14.89 7.01
N GLN A 99 -10.98 -15.20 6.36
CA GLN A 99 -11.87 -16.30 6.76
C GLN A 99 -11.18 -17.67 6.69
N ASN A 100 -10.25 -17.84 5.75
CA ASN A 100 -9.56 -19.12 5.54
C ASN A 100 -8.13 -19.14 6.11
N ALA A 101 -7.56 -17.98 6.49
CA ALA A 101 -6.14 -17.85 6.82
C ALA A 101 -5.71 -18.70 8.04
N ASP A 102 -6.62 -18.93 8.98
CA ASP A 102 -6.38 -19.80 10.14
C ASP A 102 -6.26 -21.29 9.73
N GLY A 103 -7.13 -21.75 8.83
CA GLY A 103 -7.13 -23.14 8.35
C GLY A 103 -5.86 -23.54 7.59
N HIS A 104 -5.08 -22.58 7.10
CA HIS A 104 -3.82 -22.81 6.39
C HIS A 104 -2.60 -22.99 7.32
N ASN A 105 -2.72 -22.77 8.63
CA ASN A 105 -1.64 -22.95 9.61
C ASN A 105 -0.33 -22.20 9.26
N LEU A 106 -0.46 -20.95 8.81
CA LEU A 106 0.68 -20.15 8.33
C LEU A 106 1.45 -19.41 9.45
N VAL A 107 0.96 -19.47 10.70
CA VAL A 107 1.55 -18.74 11.82
C VAL A 107 2.83 -19.45 12.28
N VAL A 108 3.94 -18.72 12.27
CA VAL A 108 5.23 -19.17 12.81
C VAL A 108 5.78 -18.10 13.75
N GLY A 109 6.02 -18.46 15.00
CA GLY A 109 6.53 -17.54 16.02
C GLY A 109 5.44 -16.63 16.59
N SER A 110 5.48 -15.34 16.24
CA SER A 110 4.52 -14.35 16.75
C SER A 110 3.13 -14.55 16.18
N GLN A 111 2.10 -14.37 17.01
CA GLN A 111 0.70 -14.37 16.57
C GLN A 111 0.44 -13.15 15.69
N ALA A 112 0.42 -13.36 14.38
CA ALA A 112 0.40 -12.29 13.38
C ALA A 112 -0.49 -12.65 12.20
N ARG A 113 -1.05 -11.63 11.57
CA ARG A 113 -1.85 -11.75 10.35
C ARG A 113 -1.50 -10.62 9.38
N ILE A 114 -1.80 -10.88 8.11
CA ILE A 114 -1.66 -9.94 7.01
C ILE A 114 -2.96 -9.96 6.20
N LEU A 115 -3.33 -8.85 5.60
CA LEU A 115 -4.28 -8.74 4.49
C LEU A 115 -3.96 -7.45 3.70
N TYR A 116 -4.62 -7.22 2.58
CA TYR A 116 -4.55 -5.96 1.86
C TYR A 116 -5.74 -5.06 2.19
N SER A 117 -5.48 -3.79 2.42
CA SER A 117 -6.53 -2.80 2.66
C SER A 117 -6.13 -1.40 2.20
N ASP A 118 -7.13 -0.62 1.80
CA ASP A 118 -7.03 0.81 1.50
C ASP A 118 -7.03 1.69 2.76
N LEU A 119 -6.97 3.02 2.57
CA LEU A 119 -7.01 4.01 3.66
C LEU A 119 -8.14 3.77 4.66
N ARG A 120 -9.37 3.57 4.17
CA ARG A 120 -10.56 3.43 5.02
C ARG A 120 -10.48 2.16 5.86
N GLY A 121 -10.09 1.04 5.24
CA GLY A 121 -9.98 -0.22 5.97
C GLY A 121 -8.78 -0.25 6.91
N ARG A 122 -7.62 0.33 6.56
CA ARG A 122 -6.46 0.40 7.47
C ARG A 122 -6.79 1.20 8.73
N ILE A 123 -7.38 2.39 8.57
CA ILE A 123 -7.82 3.20 9.72
C ILE A 123 -8.88 2.45 10.51
N GLY A 124 -9.91 1.91 9.85
CA GLY A 124 -10.98 1.18 10.52
C GLY A 124 -10.49 -0.02 11.33
N LEU A 125 -9.54 -0.81 10.79
CA LEU A 125 -8.94 -1.96 11.48
C LEU A 125 -8.13 -1.50 12.68
N ALA A 126 -7.24 -0.52 12.48
CA ALA A 126 -6.39 -0.01 13.54
C ALA A 126 -7.21 0.60 14.68
N SER A 127 -8.25 1.39 14.39
CA SER A 127 -9.18 1.92 15.39
C SER A 127 -9.93 0.80 16.12
N ALA A 128 -10.46 -0.19 15.39
CA ALA A 128 -11.21 -1.29 16.00
C ALA A 128 -10.32 -2.17 16.91
N PHE A 129 -9.05 -2.39 16.53
CA PHE A 129 -8.07 -3.06 17.38
C PHE A 129 -7.74 -2.23 18.61
N ASN A 130 -7.50 -0.93 18.46
CA ASN A 130 -7.23 -0.04 19.56
C ASN A 130 -8.40 0.00 20.56
N ASP A 131 -9.63 0.08 20.07
CA ASP A 131 -10.85 -0.02 20.89
C ASP A 131 -10.96 -1.37 21.61
N ALA A 132 -10.64 -2.47 20.94
CA ALA A 132 -10.66 -3.82 21.54
C ALA A 132 -9.61 -3.97 22.66
N VAL A 133 -8.44 -3.35 22.53
CA VAL A 133 -7.43 -3.26 23.60
C VAL A 133 -7.98 -2.41 24.76
N SER A 134 -8.54 -1.23 24.47
CA SER A 134 -9.11 -0.33 25.47
C SER A 134 -10.24 -0.98 26.30
N GLN A 135 -11.06 -1.81 25.65
CA GLN A 135 -12.15 -2.55 26.27
C GLN A 135 -11.70 -3.82 27.02
N GLY A 136 -10.42 -4.18 26.96
CA GLY A 136 -9.89 -5.41 27.54
C GLY A 136 -10.38 -6.69 26.86
N LYS A 137 -10.87 -6.60 25.61
CA LYS A 137 -11.22 -7.78 24.80
C LYS A 137 -9.98 -8.54 24.34
N LEU A 138 -8.90 -7.81 24.06
CA LEU A 138 -7.58 -8.35 23.75
C LEU A 138 -6.73 -8.35 25.00
N LYS A 139 -5.95 -9.43 25.20
CA LYS A 139 -5.11 -9.62 26.39
C LYS A 139 -3.89 -8.71 26.42
N GLY A 140 -3.48 -8.17 25.27
CA GLY A 140 -2.40 -7.22 25.17
C GLY A 140 -2.52 -6.26 23.99
N PRO A 141 -1.63 -5.27 23.90
CA PRO A 141 -1.53 -4.36 22.77
C PRO A 141 -1.38 -5.07 21.41
N ILE A 142 -1.77 -4.38 20.34
CA ILE A 142 -1.55 -4.84 18.96
C ILE A 142 -0.47 -4.00 18.31
N ILE A 143 0.50 -4.60 17.61
CA ILE A 143 1.47 -3.86 16.80
C ILE A 143 0.99 -3.91 15.36
N ILE A 144 0.66 -2.77 14.75
CA ILE A 144 0.39 -2.68 13.32
C ILE A 144 1.65 -2.33 12.54
N SER A 145 1.75 -2.85 11.33
CA SER A 145 2.90 -2.68 10.45
C SER A 145 2.52 -3.03 9.01
N ARG A 146 3.48 -3.04 8.09
CA ARG A 146 3.34 -3.50 6.71
C ARG A 146 4.68 -3.91 6.13
N ASP A 147 4.64 -4.56 4.97
CA ASP A 147 5.82 -4.72 4.13
C ASP A 147 6.16 -3.39 3.41
N HIS A 148 7.33 -3.31 2.79
CA HIS A 148 7.72 -2.20 1.93
C HIS A 148 6.93 -2.20 0.62
N HIS A 149 6.44 -3.35 0.19
CA HIS A 149 5.66 -3.53 -1.04
C HIS A 149 4.25 -2.89 -0.94
N ASP A 150 4.21 -1.56 -0.92
CA ASP A 150 3.00 -0.76 -0.67
C ASP A 150 2.97 0.52 -1.52
N VAL A 151 1.81 1.19 -1.52
CA VAL A 151 1.45 2.31 -2.38
C VAL A 151 2.44 3.48 -2.37
N GLY A 152 3.02 3.79 -1.21
CA GLY A 152 3.79 5.02 -0.99
C GLY A 152 5.16 4.86 -0.36
N SER A 153 5.61 3.63 -0.12
CA SER A 153 6.79 3.35 0.70
C SER A 153 8.04 2.93 -0.06
N VAL A 154 7.91 2.70 -1.37
CA VAL A 154 9.01 2.21 -2.21
C VAL A 154 9.02 2.91 -3.55
N ASP A 155 10.19 3.38 -3.94
CA ASP A 155 10.49 3.78 -5.30
C ASP A 155 11.42 2.73 -5.94
N SER A 156 10.86 1.91 -6.83
CA SER A 156 11.57 0.80 -7.49
C SER A 156 11.13 0.69 -8.96
N PRO A 157 11.93 1.22 -9.91
CA PRO A 157 11.53 1.31 -11.32
C PRO A 157 11.34 -0.06 -11.99
N PHE A 158 11.90 -1.12 -11.42
CA PHE A 158 11.80 -2.50 -11.90
C PHE A 158 10.86 -3.35 -11.05
N ARG A 159 10.07 -2.72 -10.18
CA ARG A 159 9.06 -3.36 -9.33
C ARG A 159 7.99 -2.33 -9.00
N GLU A 160 7.91 -1.78 -7.78
CA GLU A 160 6.80 -0.96 -7.24
C GLU A 160 6.37 0.26 -8.06
N THR A 161 7.29 0.87 -8.80
CA THR A 161 7.05 2.07 -9.61
C THR A 161 7.26 1.80 -11.10
N SER A 162 7.25 0.53 -11.52
CA SER A 162 7.47 0.18 -12.93
C SER A 162 6.37 0.73 -13.85
N ASN A 163 5.15 0.88 -13.34
CA ASN A 163 3.99 1.42 -14.07
C ASN A 163 3.93 2.95 -14.13
N ILE A 164 4.96 3.63 -13.63
CA ILE A 164 5.07 5.09 -13.66
C ILE A 164 5.82 5.51 -14.94
N GLU A 165 5.13 6.26 -15.79
CA GLU A 165 5.56 6.56 -17.16
C GLU A 165 5.97 8.03 -17.38
N ASP A 166 5.75 8.91 -16.39
CA ASP A 166 6.16 10.33 -16.40
C ASP A 166 7.69 10.54 -16.26
N GLY A 167 8.48 9.46 -16.27
CA GLY A 167 9.93 9.46 -16.04
C GLY A 167 10.35 9.46 -14.57
N SER A 168 9.44 9.72 -13.62
CA SER A 168 9.77 9.81 -12.20
C SER A 168 10.00 8.45 -11.53
N ALA A 169 9.82 7.33 -12.23
CA ALA A 169 10.01 5.99 -11.68
C ALA A 169 11.40 5.75 -11.06
N TYR A 170 12.41 6.52 -11.51
CA TYR A 170 13.80 6.46 -11.04
C TYR A 170 14.10 7.40 -9.85
N THR A 171 13.17 8.25 -9.45
CA THR A 171 13.36 9.12 -8.27
C THR A 171 13.10 8.34 -6.98
N ALA A 172 13.46 8.90 -5.82
CA ALA A 172 13.27 8.27 -4.51
C ALA A 172 12.51 9.16 -3.51
N ASP A 173 11.92 10.25 -4.01
CA ASP A 173 11.29 11.28 -3.17
C ASP A 173 10.08 10.75 -2.42
N MET A 174 9.27 9.88 -3.04
CA MET A 174 8.03 9.38 -2.46
C MET A 174 8.32 8.58 -1.20
N ALA A 175 9.25 7.63 -1.28
CA ALA A 175 9.63 6.78 -0.14
C ALA A 175 10.30 7.59 0.99
N ILE A 176 11.20 8.51 0.65
CA ILE A 176 11.87 9.39 1.63
C ILE A 176 10.83 10.28 2.32
N GLN A 177 9.95 10.94 1.56
CA GLN A 177 8.91 11.77 2.15
C GLN A 177 7.93 10.95 2.98
N ASN A 178 7.60 9.73 2.56
CA ASN A 178 6.75 8.85 3.34
C ASN A 178 7.35 8.58 4.72
N ALA A 179 8.63 8.18 4.76
CA ALA A 179 9.37 7.96 6.00
C ALA A 179 9.39 9.19 6.92
N ILE A 180 9.74 10.36 6.37
CA ILE A 180 9.76 11.63 7.11
C ILE A 180 8.37 11.97 7.63
N GLY A 181 7.33 11.86 6.80
CA GLY A 181 6.00 12.24 7.22
C GLY A 181 5.40 11.29 8.27
N ILE A 182 5.77 10.00 8.25
CA ILE A 182 5.42 9.04 9.31
C ILE A 182 6.17 9.39 10.61
N SER A 183 7.46 9.77 10.55
CA SER A 183 8.27 10.06 11.74
C SER A 183 7.70 11.17 12.63
N PHE A 184 7.00 12.14 12.05
CA PHE A 184 6.39 13.26 12.79
C PHE A 184 4.90 13.07 13.10
N ARG A 185 4.25 12.02 12.55
CA ARG A 185 2.83 11.71 12.76
C ARG A 185 2.60 10.52 13.70
N GLY A 186 3.54 9.57 13.74
CA GLY A 186 3.57 8.49 14.71
C GLY A 186 4.40 8.86 15.95
N PRO A 187 3.86 8.63 17.16
CA PRO A 187 4.66 8.06 18.25
C PRO A 187 3.85 7.24 19.29
N HIS A 188 4.24 5.96 19.41
CA HIS A 188 4.63 5.18 20.61
C HIS A 188 5.29 3.87 20.12
N GLY A 189 6.06 3.97 19.02
CA GLY A 189 6.57 2.86 18.23
C GLY A 189 7.85 3.26 17.49
N TRP A 190 8.44 2.31 16.78
CA TRP A 190 9.77 2.44 16.18
C TRP A 190 9.59 2.68 14.68
N LEU A 191 10.26 3.69 14.14
CA LEU A 191 10.38 3.89 12.71
C LEU A 191 11.74 3.35 12.26
N PHE A 192 11.75 2.42 11.31
CA PHE A 192 12.97 1.99 10.65
C PHE A 192 12.93 2.45 9.18
N ILE A 193 13.95 3.20 8.79
CA ILE A 193 14.16 3.59 7.39
C ILE A 193 15.27 2.70 6.86
N MET A 194 14.99 1.93 5.80
CA MET A 194 15.99 1.12 5.13
C MET A 194 16.27 1.75 3.77
N VAL A 195 17.39 2.47 3.66
CA VAL A 195 17.89 2.89 2.35
C VAL A 195 18.65 1.71 1.76
N VAL A 196 17.97 0.90 0.94
CA VAL A 196 18.67 -0.10 0.12
C VAL A 196 19.32 0.66 -1.03
N VAL A 197 20.57 0.33 -1.37
CA VAL A 197 21.50 1.12 -2.21
C VAL A 197 20.96 1.52 -3.61
N LEU A 198 19.80 1.01 -4.03
CA LEU A 198 19.11 1.32 -5.30
C LEU A 198 17.60 1.54 -5.16
N VAL A 199 17.03 1.43 -3.95
CA VAL A 199 15.60 1.47 -3.68
C VAL A 199 15.38 2.22 -2.35
N GLY A 200 14.73 3.38 -2.40
CA GLY A 200 14.27 4.03 -1.17
C GLY A 200 13.12 3.20 -0.61
N GLU A 201 13.28 2.59 0.56
CA GLU A 201 12.22 1.81 1.22
C GLU A 201 11.96 2.33 2.64
N CYS A 202 10.70 2.33 3.07
CA CYS A 202 10.33 2.71 4.43
C CYS A 202 9.40 1.71 5.12
N TRP A 203 9.64 1.53 6.42
CA TRP A 203 8.88 0.66 7.31
C TRP A 203 8.33 1.43 8.50
N PHE A 204 7.19 1.00 9.02
CA PHE A 204 6.71 1.47 10.32
C PHE A 204 6.20 0.31 11.17
N GLY A 205 6.32 0.49 12.49
CA GLY A 205 5.63 -0.31 13.50
C GLY A 205 4.97 0.62 14.51
N MET A 206 3.66 0.48 14.71
CA MET A 206 2.91 1.28 15.66
C MET A 206 2.20 0.39 16.69
N LEU A 207 2.45 0.65 17.97
CA LEU A 207 1.79 -0.02 19.08
C LEU A 207 0.42 0.60 19.32
N LEU A 208 -0.61 -0.24 19.37
CA LEU A 208 -1.98 0.09 19.71
C LEU A 208 -2.24 -0.33 21.15
N ASP A 209 -2.22 0.64 22.08
CA ASP A 209 -2.30 0.41 23.53
C ASP A 209 -3.69 0.68 24.12
N GLY A 210 -4.67 1.04 23.29
CA GLY A 210 -6.03 1.39 23.69
C GLY A 210 -6.21 2.83 24.17
N SER A 211 -5.17 3.67 24.09
CA SER A 211 -5.26 5.07 24.47
C SER A 211 -5.88 5.93 23.36
N THR A 212 -6.53 7.02 23.78
CA THR A 212 -7.11 8.04 22.87
C THR A 212 -6.02 8.82 22.13
N GLU A 213 -4.81 8.90 22.69
CA GLU A 213 -3.69 9.56 22.03
C GLU A 213 -3.15 8.71 20.87
N VAL A 214 -3.04 7.39 21.06
CA VAL A 214 -2.72 6.43 19.99
C VAL A 214 -3.78 6.48 18.89
N GLU A 215 -5.06 6.59 19.24
CA GLU A 215 -6.16 6.74 18.27
C GLU A 215 -5.97 7.99 17.39
N ARG A 216 -5.66 9.13 17.98
CA ARG A 216 -5.41 10.37 17.22
C ARG A 216 -4.21 10.21 16.27
N ARG A 217 -3.16 9.52 16.71
CA ARG A 217 -1.90 9.35 15.99
C ARG A 217 -2.00 8.33 14.86
N LEU A 218 -2.67 7.19 15.08
CA LEU A 218 -2.85 6.18 14.03
C LEU A 218 -3.63 6.77 12.86
N ASN A 219 -4.62 7.61 13.14
CA ASN A 219 -5.40 8.30 12.12
C ASN A 219 -4.51 9.23 11.28
N GLN A 220 -3.65 10.03 11.91
CA GLN A 220 -2.72 10.92 11.20
C GLN A 220 -1.68 10.15 10.39
N MET A 221 -1.10 9.10 10.99
CA MET A 221 -0.05 8.31 10.38
C MET A 221 -0.55 7.53 9.17
N LEU A 222 -1.61 6.73 9.32
CA LEU A 222 -2.16 5.91 8.23
C LEU A 222 -2.75 6.77 7.11
N HIS A 223 -3.31 7.94 7.45
CA HIS A 223 -3.74 8.89 6.44
C HIS A 223 -2.58 9.36 5.58
N TRP A 224 -1.45 9.75 6.18
CA TRP A 224 -0.26 10.13 5.42
C TRP A 224 0.35 8.94 4.65
N ASP A 225 0.50 7.79 5.31
CA ASP A 225 1.11 6.58 4.75
C ASP A 225 0.50 6.21 3.39
N VAL A 226 -0.84 6.21 3.32
CA VAL A 226 -1.58 5.84 2.12
C VAL A 226 -1.72 7.02 1.15
N THR A 227 -2.14 8.19 1.62
CA THR A 227 -2.43 9.32 0.70
C THR A 227 -1.18 9.89 0.04
N ASN A 228 0.00 9.78 0.64
CA ASN A 228 1.27 10.19 0.01
C ASN A 228 1.50 9.43 -1.30
N GLY A 229 1.40 8.09 -1.25
CA GLY A 229 1.60 7.24 -2.43
C GLY A 229 0.52 7.44 -3.49
N ILE A 230 -0.75 7.54 -3.07
CA ILE A 230 -1.86 7.82 -4.01
C ILE A 230 -1.66 9.18 -4.69
N SER A 231 -1.27 10.22 -3.93
CA SER A 231 -1.02 11.56 -4.49
C SER A 231 0.09 11.54 -5.53
N ARG A 232 1.20 10.85 -5.24
CA ARG A 232 2.29 10.69 -6.22
C ARG A 232 1.81 9.93 -7.45
N ARG A 233 1.16 8.79 -7.29
CA ARG A 233 0.64 7.97 -8.42
C ARG A 233 -0.38 8.74 -9.25
N CYS A 234 -1.21 9.57 -8.61
CA CYS A 234 -2.12 10.48 -9.29
C CYS A 234 -1.34 11.48 -10.14
N TRP A 235 -0.35 12.16 -9.55
CA TRP A 235 0.49 13.13 -10.25
C TRP A 235 1.19 12.53 -11.47
N SER A 236 1.67 11.28 -11.35
CA SER A 236 2.27 10.52 -12.43
C SER A 236 1.29 9.97 -13.48
N GLY A 237 0.03 10.42 -13.47
CA GLY A 237 -0.95 10.15 -14.53
C GLY A 237 -1.88 8.95 -14.30
N ASN A 238 -1.85 8.28 -13.14
CA ASN A 238 -2.74 7.14 -12.91
C ASN A 238 -4.19 7.58 -12.61
N LEU A 239 -5.13 7.11 -13.43
CA LEU A 239 -6.56 7.46 -13.33
C LEU A 239 -7.21 6.95 -12.03
N ASN A 240 -6.95 5.71 -11.64
CA ASN A 240 -7.47 5.12 -10.40
C ASN A 240 -7.00 5.93 -9.17
N ALA A 241 -5.73 6.37 -9.18
CA ALA A 241 -5.20 7.22 -8.12
C ALA A 241 -5.83 8.62 -8.12
N SER A 242 -6.15 9.18 -9.30
CA SER A 242 -6.85 10.47 -9.41
C SER A 242 -8.25 10.42 -8.81
N GLU A 243 -9.03 9.40 -9.12
CA GLU A 243 -10.36 9.23 -8.52
C GLU A 243 -10.27 8.99 -7.01
N THR A 244 -9.31 8.18 -6.58
CA THR A 244 -9.13 7.84 -5.17
C THR A 244 -8.71 9.06 -4.34
N ILE A 245 -7.77 9.87 -4.82
CA ILE A 245 -7.31 11.05 -4.08
C ILE A 245 -8.37 12.16 -4.05
N LYS A 246 -9.16 12.33 -5.10
CA LYS A 246 -10.30 13.26 -5.12
C LYS A 246 -11.32 12.91 -4.04
N LYS A 247 -11.70 11.64 -3.94
CA LYS A 247 -12.59 11.14 -2.86
C LYS A 247 -11.97 11.37 -1.48
N ALA A 248 -10.67 11.14 -1.32
CA ALA A 248 -9.98 11.43 -0.06
C ALA A 248 -10.02 12.93 0.31
N MET A 249 -9.89 13.84 -0.67
CA MET A 249 -10.00 15.30 -0.47
C MET A 249 -11.42 15.76 -0.15
N GLU A 250 -12.44 15.04 -0.62
CA GLU A 250 -13.84 15.29 -0.27
C GLU A 250 -14.15 14.88 1.18
N ILE A 251 -13.55 13.77 1.64
CA ILE A 251 -13.71 13.27 3.01
C ILE A 251 -12.95 14.13 4.02
N ASP A 252 -11.67 14.47 3.74
CA ASP A 252 -10.87 15.35 4.58
C ASP A 252 -10.57 16.67 3.86
N GLY A 253 -11.33 17.71 4.20
CA GLY A 253 -11.17 19.04 3.63
C GLY A 253 -9.79 19.69 3.87
N ARG A 254 -8.97 19.16 4.78
CA ARG A 254 -7.58 19.61 5.02
C ARG A 254 -6.60 18.99 4.04
N LEU A 255 -6.93 17.84 3.44
CA LEU A 255 -6.13 17.23 2.39
C LEU A 255 -6.31 18.07 1.12
N LYS A 256 -5.22 18.70 0.68
CA LYS A 256 -5.14 19.45 -0.59
C LYS A 256 -3.95 18.94 -1.36
N VAL A 257 -4.20 18.31 -2.50
CA VAL A 257 -3.17 17.81 -3.39
C VAL A 257 -3.24 18.50 -4.74
N THR A 258 -2.11 18.58 -5.43
CA THR A 258 -2.06 19.06 -6.81
C THR A 258 -2.57 17.96 -7.73
N LEU A 259 -3.60 18.26 -8.53
CA LEU A 259 -4.10 17.35 -9.56
C LEU A 259 -3.39 17.65 -10.88
N PRO A 260 -2.92 16.62 -11.62
CA PRO A 260 -2.32 16.84 -12.93
C PRO A 260 -3.40 17.25 -13.94
N ASN A 261 -3.04 18.15 -14.85
CA ASN A 261 -3.84 18.42 -16.04
C ASN A 261 -3.37 17.46 -17.13
N GLN A 262 -4.26 16.59 -17.59
CA GLN A 262 -3.98 15.68 -18.71
C GLN A 262 -3.96 16.50 -20.00
N THR A 263 -2.95 16.28 -20.83
CA THR A 263 -2.87 16.81 -22.19
C THR A 263 -3.12 15.68 -23.17
N ASP A 264 -3.67 15.98 -24.34
CA ASP A 264 -3.73 15.01 -25.42
C ASP A 264 -2.30 14.60 -25.82
N ASP A 265 -2.14 13.40 -26.38
CA ASP A 265 -0.91 12.98 -27.05
C ASP A 265 -0.76 13.81 -28.33
N VAL A 266 -0.25 15.04 -28.17
CA VAL A 266 0.18 15.86 -29.28
C VAL A 266 1.57 15.38 -29.67
N ASP A 267 1.82 15.21 -30.96
CA ASP A 267 3.19 15.02 -31.41
C ASP A 267 4.01 16.22 -30.94
N LEU A 268 4.98 16.00 -30.05
CA LEU A 268 5.77 17.09 -29.49
C LEU A 268 6.52 17.83 -30.61
N ASP A 269 6.72 17.18 -31.77
CA ASP A 269 7.29 17.77 -32.98
C ASP A 269 6.31 18.73 -33.70
N GLU A 270 5.00 18.67 -33.42
CA GLU A 270 3.99 19.61 -33.92
C GLU A 270 3.83 20.86 -33.03
N ILE A 271 4.42 20.85 -31.83
CA ILE A 271 4.41 21.99 -30.91
C ILE A 271 5.54 22.95 -31.31
N ASN A 272 5.22 23.95 -32.14
CA ASN A 272 6.11 25.09 -32.37
C ASN A 272 6.23 25.93 -31.09
N PHE A 273 7.37 25.85 -30.41
CA PHE A 273 7.75 26.74 -29.31
C PHE A 273 8.24 28.10 -29.81
#